data_AF-A0A841LLK0-F1
#
_entry.id   AF-A0A841LLK0-F1
#
_cell.length_a   1.000
_cell.length_b   1.000
_cell.length_c   1.000
_cell.angle_alpha   90.00
_cell.angle_beta   90.00
_cell.angle_gamma   90.00
#
_symmetry.space_group_name_H-M   'P 1'
#
loop_
_entity.id
_entity.type
_entity.pdbx_description
1 polymer ?
#
loop_
_entity_poly.entity_id
_entity_poly.type
_entity_poly.pdbx_seq_one_letter_code
_entity_poly.pdbx_strand_id
1 'polypeptide(L)'
;MNGGYEFRVPKPRFLSIGHVIAEAIEHYCWIFNKESLRWWTPDEFYAEFHAKDQNSVHVLNFLTKISIRDPRTGITAAFKQLSELEVKHSEEKKP
;
A
#
# COMPACT_ATOMS: atom_id res chain seq x y z
N MET A 1 -16.88 -2.37 17.44
CA MET A 1 -15.55 -1.81 17.75
C MET A 1 -14.73 -1.88 16.46
N ASN A 2 -14.73 -0.83 15.64
CA ASN A 2 -13.98 -0.80 14.38
C ASN A 2 -12.70 0.01 14.59
N GLY A 3 -11.69 -0.64 15.18
CA GLY A 3 -10.34 -0.10 15.18
C GLY A 3 -9.74 -0.32 13.80
N GLY A 4 -9.55 0.76 13.04
CA GLY A 4 -8.72 0.71 11.84
C GLY A 4 -7.30 0.34 12.25
N TYR A 5 -6.90 -0.91 11.99
CA TYR A 5 -5.57 -1.40 12.31
C TYR A 5 -4.56 -0.81 11.32
N GLU A 6 -4.06 0.38 11.61
CA GLU A 6 -2.86 0.89 10.97
C GLU A 6 -1.66 0.29 11.71
N PHE A 7 -1.19 -0.88 11.27
CA PHE A 7 0.06 -1.45 11.78
C PHE A 7 1.19 -0.47 11.43
N ARG A 8 1.73 0.17 12.47
CA ARG A 8 2.98 0.93 12.36
C ARG A 8 4.09 -0.08 12.16
N VAL A 9 4.42 -0.32 10.89
CA VAL A 9 5.58 -1.13 10.46
C VAL A 9 6.77 -0.78 11.37
N PRO A 10 7.44 -1.77 12.00
CA PRO A 10 8.58 -1.50 12.87
C PRO A 10 9.64 -0.66 12.13
N LYS A 11 10.31 0.23 12.87
CA LYS A 11 11.31 1.16 12.33
C LYS A 11 12.34 0.43 11.43
N PRO A 12 12.86 1.10 10.38
CA PRO A 12 13.54 0.50 9.23
C PRO A 12 14.83 -0.28 9.50
N ARG A 13 15.27 -0.46 10.75
CA ARG A 13 16.50 -1.18 11.08
C ARG A 13 16.45 -2.68 10.77
N PHE A 14 15.27 -3.25 10.50
CA PHE A 14 15.11 -4.66 10.13
C PHE A 14 14.15 -4.90 8.94
N LEU A 15 13.78 -3.85 8.19
CA LEU A 15 12.87 -4.01 7.04
C LEU A 15 13.60 -4.71 5.89
N SER A 16 13.19 -5.93 5.58
CA SER A 16 13.60 -6.68 4.40
C SER A 16 12.38 -6.94 3.53
N ILE A 17 12.59 -7.27 2.25
CA ILE A 17 11.51 -7.67 1.34
C ILE A 17 10.75 -8.87 1.94
N GLY A 18 11.47 -9.83 2.52
CA GLY A 18 10.87 -11.00 3.17
C GLY A 18 9.99 -10.63 4.37
N HIS A 19 10.43 -9.71 5.23
CA HIS A 19 9.62 -9.26 6.37
C HIS A 19 8.34 -8.54 5.92
N VAL A 20 8.42 -7.69 4.89
CA VAL A 20 7.23 -6.98 4.36
C VAL A 20 6.20 -7.96 3.81
N ILE A 21 6.65 -8.98 3.08
CA ILE A 21 5.76 -10.01 2.52
C ILE A 21 5.13 -10.84 3.63
N ALA A 22 5.92 -11.29 4.61
CA ALA A 22 5.44 -12.10 5.73
C ALA A 22 4.38 -11.35 6.54
N GLU A 23 4.63 -10.08 6.88
CA GLU A 23 3.69 -9.25 7.65
C GLU A 23 2.39 -8.98 6.85
N ALA A 24 2.49 -8.79 5.53
CA ALA A 24 1.30 -8.62 4.68
C ALA A 24 0.45 -9.91 4.62
N ILE A 25 1.08 -11.07 4.51
CA ILE A 25 0.38 -12.37 4.51
C ILE A 25 -0.28 -12.65 5.87
N GLU A 26 0.46 -12.47 6.97
CA GLU A 26 -0.02 -12.75 8.34
C GLU A 26 -1.27 -11.93 8.68
N HIS A 27 -1.33 -10.68 8.22
CA HIS A 27 -2.43 -9.77 8.50
C HIS A 27 -3.46 -9.66 7.38
N TYR A 28 -3.37 -10.47 6.32
CA TYR A 28 -4.27 -10.40 5.15
C TYR A 28 -4.33 -9.00 4.50
N CYS A 29 -3.19 -8.32 4.46
CA CYS A 29 -3.05 -6.96 3.95
C CYS A 29 -2.28 -6.93 2.62
N TRP A 30 -2.32 -5.79 1.94
CA TRP A 30 -1.57 -5.52 0.72
C TRP A 30 -0.45 -4.53 0.97
N ILE A 31 0.49 -4.49 0.02
CA ILE A 31 1.69 -3.67 0.10
C ILE A 31 1.46 -2.43 -0.76
N PHE A 32 1.60 -1.25 -0.15
CA PHE A 32 1.37 0.03 -0.79
C PHE A 32 2.63 0.88 -0.79
N ASN A 33 3.03 1.41 -1.94
CA ASN A 33 4.10 2.40 -2.04
C ASN A 33 3.51 3.81 -2.08
N LYS A 34 3.90 4.65 -1.12
CA LYS A 34 3.37 6.01 -0.97
C LYS A 34 3.87 6.99 -2.03
N GLU A 35 5.02 6.72 -2.64
CA GLU A 35 5.62 7.59 -3.65
C GLU A 35 5.03 7.32 -5.03
N SER A 36 4.97 6.04 -5.44
CA SER A 36 4.40 5.66 -6.74
C SER A 36 2.88 5.48 -6.69
N LEU A 37 2.26 5.54 -5.51
CA LEU A 37 0.84 5.26 -5.25
C LEU A 37 0.40 3.89 -5.80
N ARG A 38 1.33 2.92 -5.85
CA ARG A 38 1.09 1.59 -6.41
C ARG A 38 0.81 0.59 -5.30
N TRP A 39 -0.10 -0.33 -5.60
CA TRP A 39 -0.44 -1.48 -4.76
C TRP A 39 0.13 -2.76 -5.36
N TRP A 40 0.51 -3.67 -4.49
CA TRP A 40 0.84 -5.06 -4.82
C TRP A 40 0.17 -5.98 -3.82
N THR A 41 -0.31 -7.12 -4.30
CA THR A 41 -0.50 -8.29 -3.45
C THR A 41 0.86 -8.80 -2.95
N PRO A 42 0.90 -9.59 -1.86
CA PRO A 42 2.15 -10.19 -1.39
C PRO A 42 2.87 -11.03 -2.46
N ASP A 43 2.12 -11.75 -3.31
CA ASP A 43 2.65 -12.57 -4.40
C ASP A 43 3.28 -11.73 -5.52
N GLU A 44 2.57 -10.70 -5.99
CA GLU A 44 3.10 -9.77 -7.00
C GLU A 44 4.37 -9.06 -6.52
N PHE A 45 4.38 -8.67 -5.24
CA PHE A 45 5.55 -8.04 -4.63
C PHE A 45 6.72 -9.01 -4.55
N TYR A 46 6.48 -10.27 -4.18
CA TYR A 46 7.52 -11.30 -4.24
C TYR A 46 8.06 -11.45 -5.66
N ALA A 47 7.19 -11.66 -6.65
CA ALA A 47 7.59 -11.85 -8.05
C ALA A 47 8.46 -10.69 -8.56
N GLU A 48 8.11 -9.43 -8.23
CA GLU A 48 8.81 -8.24 -8.73
C GLU A 48 10.11 -7.92 -7.97
N PHE A 49 10.23 -8.32 -6.69
CA PHE A 49 11.33 -7.87 -5.83
C PHE A 49 12.21 -8.97 -5.22
N HIS A 50 11.80 -10.24 -5.21
CA HIS A 50 12.54 -11.32 -4.53
C HIS A 50 14.01 -11.48 -4.98
N ALA A 51 14.29 -11.20 -6.26
CA ALA A 51 15.62 -11.33 -6.84
C ALA A 51 16.49 -10.06 -6.70
N LYS A 52 15.99 -8.99 -6.08
CA LYS A 52 16.75 -7.74 -5.92
C LYS A 52 17.73 -7.82 -4.76
N ASP A 53 18.90 -7.19 -4.94
CA ASP A 53 19.91 -7.08 -3.90
C ASP A 53 19.38 -6.29 -2.70
N GLN A 54 19.17 -6.97 -1.58
CA GLN A 54 18.54 -6.37 -0.39
C GLN A 54 19.44 -5.36 0.34
N ASN A 55 20.75 -5.41 0.09
CA ASN A 55 21.73 -4.49 0.66
C ASN A 55 21.88 -3.21 -0.16
N SER A 56 21.25 -3.13 -1.33
CA SER A 56 21.25 -1.94 -2.16
C SER A 56 20.57 -0.78 -1.44
N VAL A 57 21.24 0.37 -1.40
CA VAL A 57 20.70 1.64 -0.89
C VAL A 57 19.36 1.98 -1.56
N HIS A 58 19.18 1.61 -2.83
CA HIS A 58 17.92 1.81 -3.54
C HIS A 58 16.78 0.97 -2.98
N VAL A 59 17.04 -0.29 -2.62
CA VAL A 59 16.02 -1.18 -2.02
C VAL A 59 15.67 -0.71 -0.62
N LEU A 60 16.66 -0.33 0.18
CA LEU A 60 16.41 0.23 1.52
C LEU A 60 15.58 1.51 1.45
N ASN A 61 15.92 2.43 0.55
CA ASN A 61 15.15 3.65 0.35
C ASN A 61 13.76 3.41 -0.25
N PHE A 62 13.58 2.34 -1.02
CA PHE A 62 12.26 1.94 -1.50
C PHE A 62 11.40 1.42 -0.36
N LEU A 63 11.95 0.54 0.49
CA LEU A 63 11.23 -0.07 1.62
C LEU A 63 10.75 0.96 2.66
N THR A 64 11.47 2.07 2.84
CA THR A 64 11.04 3.17 3.74
C THR A 64 9.75 3.86 3.26
N LYS A 65 9.41 3.73 1.98
CA LYS A 65 8.21 4.33 1.35
C LYS A 65 7.03 3.36 1.29
N ILE A 66 7.24 2.11 1.70
CA ILE A 66 6.22 1.08 1.73
C ILE A 66 5.37 1.18 3.00
N SER A 67 4.11 0.78 2.88
CA SER A 67 3.21 0.55 4.01
C SER A 67 2.31 -0.63 3.74
N ILE A 68 2.07 -1.43 4.77
CA ILE A 68 1.14 -2.56 4.71
C ILE A 68 -0.23 -2.04 5.12
N ARG A 69 -1.24 -2.28 4.28
CA ARG A 69 -2.57 -1.70 4.44
C ARG A 69 -3.65 -2.69 4.06
N ASP A 70 -4.79 -2.58 4.73
CA ASP A 70 -5.99 -3.33 4.37
C ASP A 70 -6.50 -2.87 2.99
N PRO A 71 -6.64 -3.78 2.01
CA PRO A 71 -7.04 -3.40 0.65
C PRO A 71 -8.48 -2.87 0.58
N ARG A 72 -9.36 -3.27 1.50
CA ARG A 72 -10.76 -2.83 1.54
C ARG A 72 -10.84 -1.35 1.89
N THR A 73 -9.98 -0.88 2.80
CA THR A 73 -9.87 0.56 3.09
C THR A 73 -9.42 1.36 1.88
N GLY A 74 -8.46 0.84 1.09
CA GLY A 74 -8.02 1.45 -0.16
C GLY A 74 -9.13 1.53 -1.21
N ILE A 75 -9.85 0.42 -1.43
CA ILE A 75 -10.98 0.35 -2.37
C ILE A 75 -12.09 1.32 -1.96
N THR A 76 -12.44 1.36 -0.67
CA THR A 76 -13.46 2.28 -0.15
C THR A 76 -13.07 3.74 -0.38
N ALA A 77 -11.81 4.10 -0.13
CA ALA A 77 -11.31 5.45 -0.39
C ALA A 77 -11.37 5.81 -1.89
N ALA A 78 -11.03 4.87 -2.77
CA ALA A 78 -11.12 5.06 -4.21
C ALA A 78 -12.57 5.29 -4.67
N PHE A 79 -13.51 4.45 -4.22
CA PHE A 79 -14.94 4.65 -4.52
C PHE A 79 -15.47 5.99 -4.00
N LYS A 80 -15.06 6.41 -2.81
CA LYS A 80 -15.44 7.72 -2.28
C LYS A 80 -14.95 8.85 -3.18
N GLN A 81 -13.68 8.83 -3.59
CA GLN A 81 -13.13 9.85 -4.49
C GLN A 81 -13.82 9.87 -5.85
N LEU A 82 -14.13 8.70 -6.42
CA LEU A 82 -14.88 8.60 -7.67
C LEU A 82 -16.28 9.22 -7.53
N SER A 83 -17.00 8.89 -6.46
CA SER A 83 -18.32 9.46 -6.18
C SER A 83 -18.27 10.99 -6.00
N GLU A 84 -17.25 11.52 -5.32
CA GLU A 84 -17.07 12.97 -5.18
C GLU A 84 -16.79 13.67 -6.53
N LEU A 85 -16.06 13.02 -7.43
CA LEU A 85 -15.81 13.51 -8.78
C LEU A 85 -17.07 13.46 -9.65
N GLU A 86 -17.87 12.40 -9.56
CA GLU A 86 -19.15 12.28 -10.27
C GLU A 86 -20.15 13.36 -9.83
N VAL A 87 -20.23 13.65 -8.52
CA VAL A 87 -21.06 14.74 -7.99
C VAL A 87 -20.64 16.08 -8.55
N LYS A 88 -19.33 16.42 -8.51
CA LYS A 88 -18.82 17.68 -9.07
C LYS A 88 -19.13 17.82 -10.55
N HIS A 89 -18.94 16.75 -11.32
CA HIS A 89 -19.20 16.78 -12.76
C HIS A 89 -20.70 16.91 -13.11
N SER A 90 -21.59 16.47 -12.21
CA SER A 90 -23.04 16.66 -12.34
C SER A 90 -23.51 18.08 -11.98
N GLU A 91 -22.82 18.76 -11.06
CA GLU A 91 -23.13 20.15 -10.68
C GLU A 91 -22.67 21.16 -11.73
N GLU A 92 -21.54 20.91 -12.41
CA GLU A 92 -21.08 21.75 -13.54
C GLU A 92 -21.98 21.66 -14.79
N LYS A 93 -22.89 20.67 -14.86
CA LYS A 93 -23.84 20.48 -15.97
C LYS A 93 -25.24 20.99 -15.69
N LYS A 94 -25.51 21.62 -14.54
CA LYS A 94 -26.78 22.34 -14.34
C LYS A 94 -26.71 23.69 -15.10
N PRO A 95 -27.64 23.93 -16.06
CA PRO A 95 -27.72 25.20 -16.79
C PRO A 95 -28.11 26.38 -15.88
#